data_AF-A0A3S1V1J1-F1
#
_entry.id   AF-A0A3S1V1J1-F1
#
_cell.length_a   1.000
_cell.length_b   1.000
_cell.length_c   1.000
_cell.angle_alpha   90.00
_cell.angle_beta   90.00
_cell.angle_gamma   90.00
#
_symmetry.space_group_name_H-M   'P 1'
#
loop_
_entity.id
_entity.type
_entity.pdbx_description
1 polymer ?
#
loop_
_entity_poly.entity_id
_entity_poly.type
_entity_poly.pdbx_seq_one_letter_code
_entity_poly.pdbx_strand_id
1 'polypeptide(L)'
;MPMNTPDTKNSASVIHRRELLKLTGAGVAAFGAVSISNPFKAKAQNMSKQWDKVFPLSDKIDHEKITFKNRYGITLSGDLYLPKD
;
A
#
# COMPACT_ATOMS: atom_id res chain seq x y z
N MET A 1 -55.12 49.35 -24.23
CA MET A 1 -54.20 48.21 -24.41
C MET A 1 -53.06 48.36 -23.41
N PRO A 2 -52.92 47.49 -22.41
CA PRO A 2 -51.76 47.47 -21.54
C PRO A 2 -50.72 46.43 -21.99
N MET A 3 -49.47 46.83 -21.81
CA MET A 3 -48.20 46.22 -22.20
C MET A 3 -47.87 44.99 -21.34
N ASN A 4 -47.47 43.87 -21.95
CA ASN A 4 -46.91 42.72 -21.24
C ASN A 4 -45.41 42.97 -20.98
N THR A 5 -45.00 43.04 -19.71
CA THR A 5 -43.60 42.92 -19.30
C THR A 5 -43.27 41.46 -18.95
N PRO A 6 -42.11 40.92 -19.37
CA PRO A 6 -41.68 39.57 -19.00
C PRO A 6 -41.02 39.57 -17.62
N ASP A 7 -41.57 38.79 -16.70
CA ASP A 7 -40.92 38.48 -15.41
C ASP A 7 -39.71 37.58 -15.64
N THR A 8 -38.53 38.20 -15.72
CA THR A 8 -37.25 37.49 -15.64
C THR A 8 -36.93 37.22 -14.17
N LYS A 9 -37.24 36.01 -13.68
CA LYS A 9 -36.77 35.55 -12.37
C LYS A 9 -35.47 34.78 -12.51
N ASN A 10 -34.38 35.48 -12.20
CA ASN A 10 -33.10 34.92 -11.85
C ASN A 10 -33.23 33.93 -10.67
N SER A 11 -32.69 32.72 -10.82
CA SER A 11 -32.00 32.07 -9.70
C SER A 11 -31.12 30.94 -10.20
N ALA A 12 -29.83 31.20 -10.08
CA ALA A 12 -28.77 30.21 -10.13
C ALA A 12 -29.07 29.04 -9.18
N SER A 13 -28.77 27.83 -9.66
CA SER A 13 -28.25 26.70 -8.86
C SER A 13 -28.91 26.48 -7.49
N VAL A 14 -30.12 25.90 -7.48
CA VAL A 14 -30.60 25.20 -6.28
C VAL A 14 -30.32 23.72 -6.47
N ILE A 15 -29.04 23.35 -6.29
CA ILE A 15 -28.67 21.94 -6.13
C ILE A 15 -29.35 21.45 -4.85
N HIS A 16 -30.34 20.57 -5.02
CA HIS A 16 -31.09 20.03 -3.91
C HIS A 16 -30.14 19.16 -3.08
N ARG A 17 -30.08 19.38 -1.75
CA ARG A 17 -29.24 18.62 -0.81
C ARG A 17 -29.41 17.09 -0.96
N ARG A 18 -30.57 16.65 -1.42
CA ARG A 18 -30.88 15.25 -1.75
C ARG A 18 -30.05 14.71 -2.91
N GLU A 19 -29.83 15.50 -3.96
CA GLU A 19 -28.97 15.12 -5.08
C GLU A 19 -27.50 15.15 -4.67
N LEU A 20 -27.11 16.10 -3.80
CA LEU A 20 -25.78 16.13 -3.19
C LEU A 20 -25.51 14.87 -2.35
N LEU A 21 -26.47 14.47 -1.49
CA LEU A 21 -26.36 13.27 -0.67
C LEU A 21 -26.26 11.97 -1.50
N LYS A 22 -27.00 11.86 -2.61
CA LYS A 22 -26.87 10.72 -3.53
C LYS A 22 -25.49 10.66 -4.19
N LEU A 23 -24.95 11.81 -4.61
CA LEU A 23 -23.64 11.91 -5.21
C LEU A 23 -22.51 11.61 -4.20
N THR A 24 -22.64 12.07 -2.96
CA THR A 24 -21.72 11.72 -1.87
C THR A 24 -21.77 10.24 -1.52
N GLY A 25 -22.95 9.62 -1.49
CA GLY A 25 -23.13 8.19 -1.22
C GLY A 25 -22.49 7.28 -2.28
N ALA A 26 -22.56 7.67 -3.57
CA ALA A 26 -21.91 6.94 -4.66
C ALA A 26 -20.38 7.13 -4.68
N GLY A 27 -19.85 8.23 -4.14
CA GLY A 27 -18.42 8.53 -4.14
C GLY A 27 -17.59 7.70 -3.16
N VAL A 28 -18.13 7.38 -1.97
CA VAL A 28 -17.34 6.77 -0.88
C VAL A 28 -17.02 5.29 -1.14
N ALA A 29 -17.89 4.54 -1.82
CA ALA A 29 -17.68 3.10 -2.06
C ALA A 29 -16.47 2.80 -2.96
N ALA A 30 -16.12 3.69 -3.90
CA ALA A 30 -14.99 3.49 -4.80
C ALA A 30 -13.61 3.71 -4.14
N PHE A 31 -13.53 4.57 -3.10
CA PHE A 31 -12.26 4.89 -2.45
C PHE A 31 -11.89 3.96 -1.28
N GLY A 32 -12.83 3.21 -0.72
CA GLY A 32 -12.54 2.28 0.38
C GLY A 32 -11.77 1.02 -0.05
N ALA A 33 -12.01 0.53 -1.27
CA ALA A 33 -11.47 -0.74 -1.75
C ALA A 33 -9.95 -0.74 -1.96
N VAL A 34 -9.33 0.43 -2.18
CA VAL A 34 -7.88 0.54 -2.41
C VAL A 34 -7.04 0.42 -1.13
N SER A 35 -7.65 0.52 0.06
CA SER A 35 -6.90 0.55 1.34
C SER A 35 -6.57 -0.83 1.92
N ILE A 36 -7.13 -1.91 1.38
CA ILE A 36 -6.94 -3.30 1.89
C ILE A 36 -5.76 -4.01 1.20
N SER A 37 -5.16 -3.41 0.18
CA SER A 37 -3.96 -3.94 -0.44
C SER A 37 -2.74 -3.59 0.42
N ASN A 38 -2.45 -4.42 1.42
CA ASN A 38 -1.20 -4.34 2.18
C ASN A 38 -0.03 -4.55 1.19
N PRO A 39 0.65 -3.49 0.70
CA PRO A 39 1.62 -3.61 -0.40
C PRO A 39 2.94 -4.24 0.08
N PHE A 40 3.03 -4.57 1.36
CA PHE A 40 4.19 -5.19 2.00
C PHE A 40 4.20 -6.71 1.87
N LYS A 41 3.77 -7.28 0.73
CA LYS A 41 4.36 -8.55 0.32
C LYS A 41 5.71 -8.23 -0.30
N ALA A 42 6.69 -7.97 0.57
CA ALA A 42 8.08 -7.92 0.19
C ALA A 42 8.37 -9.20 -0.60
N LYS A 43 8.70 -9.04 -1.88
CA LYS A 43 9.17 -10.14 -2.72
C LYS A 43 10.33 -10.76 -1.93
N ALA A 44 10.21 -12.01 -1.50
CA ALA A 44 11.31 -12.71 -0.86
C ALA A 44 12.50 -12.58 -1.81
N GLN A 45 13.51 -11.78 -1.44
CA GLN A 45 14.71 -11.68 -2.24
C GLN A 45 15.22 -13.10 -2.35
N ASN A 46 15.38 -13.56 -3.60
CA ASN A 46 15.78 -14.92 -3.91
C ASN A 46 16.99 -15.22 -3.01
N MET A 47 16.79 -16.08 -2.00
CA MET A 47 17.86 -16.49 -1.10
C MET A 47 18.72 -17.45 -1.91
N SER A 48 19.48 -16.92 -2.86
CA SER A 48 20.41 -17.73 -3.62
C SER A 48 21.37 -18.32 -2.58
N LYS A 49 21.56 -19.65 -2.68
CA LYS A 49 22.57 -20.37 -1.90
C LYS A 49 24.00 -20.03 -2.37
N GLN A 50 24.12 -19.11 -3.33
CA GLN A 50 25.38 -18.76 -3.93
C GLN A 50 26.09 -17.71 -3.07
N TRP A 51 27.37 -17.95 -2.84
CA TRP A 51 28.22 -17.05 -2.08
C TRP A 51 28.47 -15.76 -2.90
N ASP A 52 27.92 -14.64 -2.41
CA ASP A 52 27.96 -13.32 -3.06
C ASP A 52 28.85 -12.32 -2.29
N LYS A 53 29.79 -12.81 -1.46
CA LYS A 53 30.66 -11.94 -0.68
C LYS A 53 31.97 -11.67 -1.42
N VAL A 54 32.53 -10.48 -1.21
CA VAL A 54 33.82 -10.03 -1.78
C VAL A 54 35.05 -10.73 -1.18
N PHE A 55 34.85 -11.66 -0.24
CA PHE A 55 35.89 -12.42 0.45
C PHE A 55 35.62 -13.93 0.31
N PRO A 56 36.64 -14.79 0.33
CA PRO A 56 36.45 -16.24 0.26
C PRO A 56 35.77 -16.78 1.52
N LEU A 57 34.91 -17.79 1.35
CA LEU A 57 34.37 -18.54 2.49
C LEU A 57 35.50 -19.33 3.16
N SER A 58 35.55 -19.31 4.49
CA SER A 58 36.56 -20.06 5.25
C SER A 58 36.08 -21.50 5.51
N ASP A 59 36.96 -22.48 5.30
CA ASP A 59 36.66 -23.90 5.59
C ASP A 59 36.49 -24.20 7.09
N LYS A 60 36.88 -23.26 7.97
CA LYS A 60 36.74 -23.38 9.44
C LYS A 60 35.39 -22.87 9.95
N ILE A 61 34.51 -22.41 9.06
CA ILE A 61 33.26 -21.78 9.43
C ILE A 61 32.13 -22.39 8.58
N ASP A 62 31.02 -22.73 9.22
CA ASP A 62 29.75 -23.00 8.56
C ASP A 62 28.99 -21.69 8.37
N HIS A 63 28.53 -21.47 7.14
CA HIS A 63 27.76 -20.30 6.75
C HIS A 63 26.37 -20.72 6.30
N GLU A 64 25.34 -20.18 6.97
CA GLU A 64 23.95 -20.43 6.65
C GLU A 64 23.17 -19.12 6.55
N LYS A 65 22.31 -19.00 5.53
CA LYS A 65 21.40 -17.87 5.42
C LYS A 65 20.12 -18.16 6.18
N ILE A 66 19.87 -17.43 7.25
CA ILE A 66 18.72 -17.63 8.14
C ILE A 66 17.68 -16.52 7.99
N THR A 67 16.45 -16.82 8.40
CA THR A 67 15.40 -15.82 8.57
C THR A 67 14.77 -15.98 9.95
N PHE A 68 14.48 -14.86 10.62
CA PHE A 68 13.84 -14.88 11.93
C PHE A 68 12.89 -13.70 12.09
N LYS A 69 11.91 -13.85 12.97
CA LYS A 69 10.96 -12.78 13.31
C LYS A 69 11.42 -12.05 14.56
N ASN A 70 11.43 -10.71 14.52
CA ASN A 70 11.65 -9.91 15.72
C ASN A 70 10.36 -9.78 16.56
N ARG A 71 10.46 -9.15 17.74
CA ARG A 71 9.31 -8.93 18.65
C ARG A 71 8.19 -8.07 18.07
N TYR A 72 8.46 -7.33 17.00
CA TYR A 72 7.49 -6.52 16.27
C TYR A 72 6.84 -7.29 15.11
N GLY A 73 7.13 -8.58 14.95
CA GLY A 73 6.58 -9.44 13.90
C GLY A 73 7.23 -9.25 12.52
N ILE A 74 8.30 -8.47 12.42
CA ILE A 74 9.03 -8.22 11.17
C ILE A 74 9.97 -9.41 10.89
N THR A 75 9.88 -9.99 9.69
CA THR A 75 10.80 -11.02 9.23
C THR A 75 12.09 -10.38 8.71
N LEU A 76 13.21 -10.73 9.34
CA LEU A 76 14.55 -10.28 8.96
C LEU A 76 15.33 -11.45 8.36
N SER A 77 16.25 -11.14 7.43
CA SER A 77 17.18 -12.10 6.83
C SER A 77 18.60 -11.77 7.27
N GLY A 78 19.41 -12.80 7.55
CA GLY A 78 20.80 -12.63 7.97
C GLY A 78 21.66 -13.84 7.62
N ASP A 79 22.97 -13.66 7.68
CA ASP A 79 23.96 -14.72 7.50
C ASP A 79 24.47 -15.16 8.89
N LEU A 80 24.32 -16.44 9.21
CA LEU A 80 24.79 -17.07 10.45
C LEU A 80 26.16 -17.71 10.19
N TYR A 81 27.13 -17.43 11.06
CA TYR A 81 28.47 -17.97 11.01
C TYR A 81 28.73 -18.80 12.27
N LEU A 82 28.99 -20.09 12.10
CA LEU A 82 29.28 -21.02 13.18
C LEU A 82 30.70 -21.59 13.02
N PRO A 83 31.52 -21.65 14.08
CA PRO A 83 32.80 -22.34 14.02
C PRO A 83 32.62 -23.82 13.70
N LYS A 84 33.47 -24.35 12.82
CA LYS A 84 33.67 -25.80 12.67
C LYS A 84 34.80 -26.21 13.60
N ASP A 85 34.58 -27.31 14.32
CA ASP A 85 35.61 -27.98 15.11
C ASP A 85 36.68 -28.62 14.21
#